data_AF-A0A183XBW9-F1
#
_entry.id   AF-A0A183XBW9-F1
#
_cell.length_a   1.000
_cell.length_b   1.000
_cell.length_c   1.000
_cell.angle_alpha   90.00
_cell.angle_beta   90.00
_cell.angle_gamma   90.00
#
_symmetry.space_group_name_H-M   'P 1'
#
loop_
_entity.id
_entity.type
_entity.pdbx_description
1 polymer ?
#
loop_
_entity_poly.entity_id
_entity_poly.type
_entity_poly.pdbx_seq_one_letter_code
_entity_poly.pdbx_strand_id
1 'polypeptide(L)'
;MAGSTMEAGPSSPEISPTVDQYHSSSLQRKKRRLHADQRAQLTYQKIAAERKAEKEKRQLEREKRQKVLEEYTSIKQKMNKALLKKNRRGQPNLNAQIEVLLEKIEKRMEKNTLGTKSMASNDGKTRPPRPNEFHYRCNHLYMAASLLCSQSSGNSGLETLSKIYLREMKELCSVEMVRLEKDFGRTICKRCKNIFVARLDGTQSITVKLNRKKQMIRTCLSCGAKKRFARNSTYLSRNERNQHQIEIEGQQQQVQSEKVHRMFPSSD
;
A
#
# COMPACT_ATOMS: atom_id res chain seq x y z
N MET A 1 -17.81 -7.91 59.84
CA MET A 1 -18.87 -7.19 59.10
C MET A 1 -19.19 -7.99 57.85
N ALA A 2 -20.47 -8.10 57.46
CA ALA A 2 -21.00 -9.23 56.68
C ALA A 2 -21.36 -8.93 55.20
N GLY A 3 -21.72 -9.98 54.44
CA GLY A 3 -22.16 -9.99 53.04
C GLY A 3 -21.15 -10.70 52.13
N SER A 4 -21.31 -11.96 51.68
CA SER A 4 -22.46 -12.65 51.02
C SER A 4 -22.76 -12.04 49.63
N THR A 5 -23.02 -12.77 48.53
CA THR A 5 -23.57 -14.14 48.32
C THR A 5 -23.08 -14.62 46.90
N MET A 6 -22.55 -15.84 46.69
CA MET A 6 -23.18 -17.03 46.02
C MET A 6 -23.77 -16.82 44.61
N GLU A 7 -23.90 -17.77 43.67
CA GLU A 7 -23.44 -19.16 43.40
C GLU A 7 -23.73 -19.44 41.89
N ALA A 8 -23.28 -20.46 41.16
CA ALA A 8 -22.43 -21.65 41.41
C ALA A 8 -21.42 -21.77 40.22
N GLY A 9 -20.96 -22.91 39.64
CA GLY A 9 -21.22 -24.36 39.76
C GLY A 9 -21.12 -25.05 38.37
N PRO A 10 -20.46 -26.23 38.19
CA PRO A 10 -19.69 -26.46 36.95
C PRO A 10 -19.82 -27.88 36.32
N SER A 11 -18.82 -28.21 35.49
CA SER A 11 -18.23 -29.55 35.25
C SER A 11 -18.91 -30.56 34.30
N SER A 12 -18.14 -30.97 33.28
CA SER A 12 -18.32 -32.21 32.51
C SER A 12 -17.35 -33.30 33.00
N PRO A 13 -17.84 -34.54 33.13
CA PRO A 13 -17.08 -35.78 32.86
C PRO A 13 -17.92 -36.81 32.05
N GLU A 14 -17.42 -37.83 31.36
CA GLU A 14 -16.05 -38.15 30.86
C GLU A 14 -16.18 -39.10 29.62
N ILE A 15 -15.20 -39.98 29.32
CA ILE A 15 -15.17 -40.80 28.08
C ILE A 15 -15.03 -42.33 28.37
N SER A 16 -15.95 -43.12 27.79
CA SER A 16 -15.84 -44.57 27.48
C SER A 16 -15.75 -45.57 28.66
N PRO A 17 -15.70 -46.90 28.41
CA PRO A 17 -16.76 -47.73 27.78
C PRO A 17 -17.07 -48.98 28.65
N THR A 18 -17.99 -49.88 28.21
CA THR A 18 -17.89 -51.38 28.21
C THR A 18 -19.25 -52.13 28.30
N VAL A 19 -19.20 -53.37 27.80
CA VAL A 19 -20.02 -54.58 28.10
C VAL A 19 -21.56 -54.59 28.02
N ASP A 20 -22.01 -55.31 26.98
CA ASP A 20 -22.80 -56.56 27.07
C ASP A 20 -24.33 -56.63 27.20
N GLN A 21 -24.79 -57.72 26.57
CA GLN A 21 -25.89 -58.62 26.93
C GLN A 21 -27.36 -58.27 26.64
N TYR A 22 -27.72 -58.66 25.41
CA TYR A 22 -28.64 -59.78 25.13
C TYR A 22 -30.17 -59.62 25.29
N HIS A 23 -30.85 -60.50 24.53
CA HIS A 23 -32.25 -60.90 24.61
C HIS A 23 -33.36 -59.88 24.30
N SER A 24 -33.68 -59.84 23.01
CA SER A 24 -34.92 -60.37 22.44
C SER A 24 -36.27 -60.05 23.11
N SER A 25 -37.16 -59.62 22.22
CA SER A 25 -38.62 -59.77 22.24
C SER A 25 -39.44 -58.75 23.05
N SER A 26 -40.67 -58.57 22.57
CA SER A 26 -41.65 -57.56 22.99
C SER A 26 -41.40 -56.11 22.55
N LEU A 27 -42.45 -55.53 21.97
CA LEU A 27 -42.62 -54.13 21.54
C LEU A 27 -41.98 -53.70 20.21
N GLN A 28 -42.61 -54.14 19.11
CA GLN A 28 -42.65 -53.36 17.86
C GLN A 28 -43.33 -51.99 18.09
N ARG A 29 -42.59 -51.04 18.69
CA ARG A 29 -43.10 -49.72 19.05
C ARG A 29 -43.20 -48.86 17.78
N LYS A 30 -44.27 -49.10 16.99
CA LYS A 30 -44.65 -48.35 15.80
C LYS A 30 -44.40 -46.86 16.05
N LYS A 31 -43.47 -46.25 15.29
CA LYS A 31 -43.21 -44.80 15.38
C LYS A 31 -44.54 -44.08 15.21
N ARG A 32 -45.07 -43.51 16.30
CA ARG A 32 -46.33 -42.74 16.28
C ARG A 32 -46.15 -41.65 15.23
N ARG A 33 -46.87 -41.76 14.10
CA ARG A 33 -46.94 -40.69 13.11
C ARG A 33 -47.53 -39.50 13.85
N LEU A 34 -46.72 -38.46 14.09
CA LEU A 34 -47.16 -37.23 14.74
C LEU A 34 -48.45 -36.74 14.08
N HIS A 35 -49.40 -36.25 14.87
CA HIS A 35 -50.66 -35.73 14.36
C HIS A 35 -50.39 -34.62 13.33
N ALA A 36 -51.30 -34.39 12.37
CA ALA A 36 -51.09 -33.39 11.32
C ALA A 36 -50.81 -32.00 11.94
N ASP A 37 -51.55 -31.66 12.99
CA ASP A 37 -51.36 -30.48 13.83
C ASP A 37 -49.98 -30.44 14.52
N GLN A 38 -49.55 -31.51 15.20
CA GLN A 38 -48.22 -31.60 15.81
C GLN A 38 -47.08 -31.38 14.78
N ARG A 39 -47.26 -31.83 13.54
CA ARG A 39 -46.29 -31.54 12.46
C ARG A 39 -46.33 -30.07 12.06
N ALA A 40 -47.52 -29.46 11.94
CA ALA A 40 -47.68 -28.05 11.63
C ALA A 40 -47.08 -27.13 12.72
N GLN A 41 -47.25 -27.48 14.00
CA GLN A 41 -46.64 -26.75 15.12
C GLN A 41 -45.11 -26.83 15.06
N LEU A 42 -44.53 -28.00 14.78
CA LEU A 42 -43.08 -28.16 14.63
C LEU A 42 -42.52 -27.42 13.41
N THR A 43 -43.23 -27.36 12.27
CA THR A 43 -42.80 -26.55 11.12
C THR A 43 -42.91 -25.06 11.41
N TYR A 44 -43.98 -24.62 12.08
CA TYR A 44 -44.14 -23.22 12.52
C TYR A 44 -43.01 -22.78 13.46
N GLN A 45 -42.67 -23.59 14.48
CA GLN A 45 -41.56 -23.30 15.40
C GLN A 45 -40.22 -23.20 14.68
N LYS A 46 -39.94 -24.08 13.71
CA LYS A 46 -38.72 -24.01 12.88
C LYS A 46 -38.65 -22.73 12.05
N ILE A 47 -39.73 -22.37 11.35
CA ILE A 47 -39.81 -21.15 10.53
C ILE A 47 -39.68 -19.89 11.41
N ALA A 48 -40.27 -19.90 12.61
CA ALA A 48 -40.14 -18.80 13.56
C ALA A 48 -38.70 -18.64 14.07
N ALA A 49 -38.02 -19.75 14.39
CA ALA A 49 -36.61 -19.74 14.81
C ALA A 49 -35.68 -19.27 13.68
N GLU A 50 -35.89 -19.73 12.44
CA GLU A 50 -35.12 -19.33 11.26
C GLU A 50 -35.28 -17.83 10.97
N ARG A 51 -36.52 -17.31 10.98
CA ARG A 51 -36.80 -15.87 10.83
C ARG A 51 -36.16 -15.02 11.93
N LYS A 52 -36.11 -15.53 13.18
CA LYS A 52 -35.42 -14.86 14.29
C LYS A 52 -33.90 -14.81 14.05
N ALA A 53 -33.29 -15.93 13.69
CA ALA A 53 -31.85 -16.00 13.41
C ALA A 53 -31.44 -15.14 12.20
N GLU A 54 -32.25 -15.10 11.14
CA GLU A 54 -31.97 -14.21 9.99
C GLU A 54 -32.06 -12.73 10.38
N LYS A 55 -33.04 -12.34 11.20
CA LYS A 55 -33.19 -10.98 11.72
C LYS A 55 -31.98 -10.57 12.57
N GLU A 56 -31.54 -11.43 13.48
CA GLU A 56 -30.35 -11.22 14.32
C GLU A 56 -29.07 -11.09 13.47
N LYS A 57 -28.87 -11.98 12.48
CA LYS A 57 -27.75 -11.88 11.54
C LYS A 57 -27.76 -10.55 10.76
N ARG A 58 -28.93 -10.12 10.28
CA ARG A 58 -29.11 -8.85 9.55
C ARG A 58 -28.88 -7.62 10.44
N GLN A 59 -29.25 -7.68 11.73
CA GLN A 59 -28.94 -6.63 12.70
C GLN A 59 -27.43 -6.55 12.96
N LEU A 60 -26.77 -7.67 13.26
CA LEU A 60 -25.32 -7.73 13.46
C LEU A 60 -24.52 -7.24 12.24
N GLU A 61 -24.99 -7.52 11.01
CA GLU A 61 -24.34 -7.00 9.81
C GLU A 61 -24.52 -5.48 9.66
N ARG A 62 -25.72 -4.95 9.95
CA ARG A 62 -25.96 -3.50 9.95
C ARG A 62 -25.10 -2.78 10.98
N GLU A 63 -25.02 -3.30 12.21
CA GLU A 63 -24.16 -2.74 13.25
C GLU A 63 -22.67 -2.77 12.86
N LYS A 64 -22.19 -3.84 12.24
CA LYS A 64 -20.81 -3.92 11.73
C LYS A 64 -20.55 -2.87 10.65
N ARG A 65 -21.47 -2.71 9.68
CA ARG A 65 -21.37 -1.69 8.63
C ARG A 65 -21.38 -0.28 9.23
N GLN A 66 -22.27 -0.02 10.19
CA GLN A 66 -22.39 1.26 10.89
C GLN A 66 -21.09 1.62 11.64
N LYS A 67 -20.54 0.68 12.43
CA LYS A 67 -19.27 0.87 13.16
C LYS A 67 -18.09 1.20 12.22
N VAL A 68 -18.01 0.55 11.06
CA VAL A 68 -16.96 0.85 10.05
C VAL A 68 -17.14 2.25 9.44
N LEU A 69 -18.38 2.70 9.20
CA LEU A 69 -18.65 4.05 8.69
C LEU A 69 -18.37 5.13 9.74
N GLU A 70 -18.71 4.88 11.01
CA GLU A 70 -18.40 5.76 12.14
C GLU A 70 -16.89 5.89 12.37
N GLU A 71 -16.14 4.78 12.29
CA GLU A 71 -14.68 4.80 12.35
C GLU A 71 -14.08 5.60 11.19
N TYR A 72 -14.51 5.33 9.95
CA TYR A 72 -14.05 6.05 8.76
C TYR A 72 -14.33 7.57 8.84
N THR A 73 -15.55 7.96 9.24
CA THR A 73 -15.94 9.37 9.36
C THR A 73 -15.18 10.07 10.49
N SER A 74 -14.99 9.42 11.64
CA SER A 74 -14.18 9.92 12.76
C SER A 74 -12.71 10.15 12.36
N ILE A 75 -12.09 9.20 11.66
CA ILE A 75 -10.72 9.35 11.12
C ILE A 75 -10.65 10.49 10.10
N LYS A 76 -11.62 10.58 9.18
CA LYS A 76 -11.69 11.66 8.16
C LYS A 76 -11.85 13.04 8.82
N GLN A 77 -12.67 13.16 9.86
CA GLN A 77 -12.83 14.40 10.63
C GLN A 77 -11.55 14.80 11.36
N LYS A 78 -10.86 13.87 12.05
CA LYS A 78 -9.57 14.11 12.72
C LYS A 78 -8.51 14.61 11.72
N MET A 79 -8.40 13.95 10.57
CA MET A 79 -7.49 14.35 9.49
C MET A 79 -7.82 15.75 8.97
N ASN A 80 -9.08 16.04 8.65
CA ASN A 80 -9.49 17.36 8.16
C ASN A 80 -9.23 18.46 9.21
N LYS A 81 -9.47 18.18 10.49
CA LYS A 81 -9.18 19.10 11.60
C LYS A 81 -7.68 19.43 11.70
N ALA A 82 -6.80 18.46 11.45
CA ALA A 82 -5.35 18.70 11.40
C ALA A 82 -4.94 19.53 10.16
N LEU A 83 -5.46 19.21 8.99
CA LEU A 83 -5.17 19.95 7.73
C LEU A 83 -5.68 21.39 7.74
N LEU A 84 -6.76 21.67 8.48
CA LEU A 84 -7.33 23.02 8.66
C LEU A 84 -6.55 23.90 9.67
N LYS A 85 -5.58 23.35 10.41
CA LYS A 85 -4.74 24.15 11.32
C LYS A 85 -3.99 25.22 10.54
N LYS A 86 -4.20 26.48 10.92
CA LYS A 86 -3.51 27.66 10.37
C LYS A 86 -2.64 28.31 11.43
N ASN A 87 -1.51 28.88 11.01
CA ASN A 87 -0.66 29.73 11.84
C ASN A 87 -1.34 31.07 12.10
N ARG A 88 -0.82 31.88 13.05
CA ARG A 88 -1.36 33.23 13.36
C ARG A 88 -1.48 34.17 12.13
N ARG A 89 -0.70 33.91 11.07
CA ARG A 89 -0.75 34.63 9.78
C ARG A 89 -1.76 34.06 8.76
N GLY A 90 -2.65 33.15 9.16
CA GLY A 90 -3.62 32.48 8.28
C GLY A 90 -3.03 31.41 7.33
N GLN A 91 -1.70 31.31 7.24
CA GLN A 91 -0.99 30.30 6.44
C GLN A 91 -1.21 28.88 6.99
N PRO A 92 -1.25 27.83 6.15
CA PRO A 92 -1.38 26.45 6.62
C PRO A 92 -0.23 26.03 7.54
N ASN A 93 -0.53 25.30 8.61
CA ASN A 93 0.50 24.77 9.50
C ASN A 93 1.15 23.53 8.85
N LEU A 94 2.34 23.69 8.28
CA LEU A 94 3.08 22.62 7.61
C LEU A 94 3.36 21.42 8.52
N ASN A 95 3.69 21.64 9.79
CA ASN A 95 3.99 20.55 10.73
C ASN A 95 2.75 19.65 10.91
N ALA A 96 1.56 20.23 11.05
CA ALA A 96 0.32 19.47 11.14
C ALA A 96 -0.02 18.69 9.85
N GLN A 97 0.40 19.17 8.68
CA GLN A 97 0.26 18.42 7.42
C GLN A 97 1.27 17.27 7.32
N ILE A 98 2.50 17.47 7.83
CA ILE A 98 3.53 16.44 7.91
C ILE A 98 3.12 15.33 8.88
N GLU A 99 2.56 15.67 10.06
CA GLU A 99 1.98 14.71 11.01
C GLU A 99 0.95 13.79 10.33
N VAL A 100 -0.02 14.37 9.61
CA VAL A 100 -1.04 13.62 8.84
C VAL A 100 -0.42 12.76 7.74
N LEU A 101 0.67 13.19 7.12
CA LEU A 101 1.37 12.43 6.08
C LEU A 101 2.12 11.23 6.68
N LEU A 102 2.77 11.41 7.83
CA LEU A 102 3.47 10.36 8.57
C LEU A 102 2.50 9.28 9.04
N GLU A 103 1.40 9.65 9.69
CA GLU A 103 0.35 8.71 10.12
C GLU A 103 -0.21 7.89 8.95
N LYS A 104 -0.36 8.51 7.76
CA LYS A 104 -0.76 7.83 6.52
C LYS A 104 0.31 6.91 5.94
N ILE A 105 1.60 7.16 6.22
CA ILE A 105 2.69 6.27 5.79
C ILE A 105 2.75 5.08 6.75
N GLU A 106 2.72 5.31 8.05
CA GLU A 106 2.71 4.27 9.10
C GLU A 106 1.55 3.28 8.90
N LYS A 107 0.32 3.76 8.77
CA LYS A 107 -0.86 2.90 8.49
C LYS A 107 -0.75 2.11 7.19
N ARG A 108 -0.05 2.62 6.17
CA ARG A 108 0.23 1.87 4.93
C ARG A 108 1.30 0.80 5.14
N MET A 109 2.32 1.07 5.94
CA MET A 109 3.34 0.09 6.34
C MET A 109 2.74 -1.03 7.21
N GLU A 110 1.85 -0.69 8.16
CA GLU A 110 1.08 -1.65 8.96
C GLU A 110 0.17 -2.52 8.08
N LYS A 111 -0.60 -1.93 7.16
CA LYS A 111 -1.44 -2.70 6.24
C LYS A 111 -0.62 -3.65 5.36
N ASN A 112 0.58 -3.24 4.93
CA ASN A 112 1.48 -4.10 4.15
C ASN A 112 2.10 -5.25 4.98
N THR A 113 2.30 -5.07 6.30
CA THR A 113 2.79 -6.13 7.20
C THR A 113 1.69 -7.06 7.74
N LEU A 114 0.43 -6.62 7.70
CA LEU A 114 -0.74 -7.44 8.04
C LEU A 114 -1.29 -8.22 6.83
N GLY A 115 -1.32 -7.61 5.65
CA GLY A 115 -1.80 -8.25 4.42
C GLY A 115 -0.97 -9.46 3.95
N THR A 116 0.28 -9.56 4.40
CA THR A 116 1.12 -10.75 4.19
C THR A 116 0.84 -11.90 5.16
N LYS A 117 0.13 -11.68 6.27
CA LYS A 117 -0.16 -12.74 7.27
C LYS A 117 -1.35 -13.63 6.90
N SER A 118 -2.28 -13.17 6.05
CA SER A 118 -3.50 -13.92 5.71
C SER A 118 -3.35 -14.92 4.55
N MET A 119 -2.12 -15.19 4.09
CA MET A 119 -1.80 -16.10 2.98
C MET A 119 -0.71 -17.14 3.33
N ALA A 120 -0.24 -17.16 4.58
CA ALA A 120 0.92 -17.94 5.00
C ALA A 120 0.53 -19.20 5.81
N SER A 121 0.03 -20.21 5.11
CA SER A 121 0.08 -21.60 5.57
C SER A 121 1.19 -22.33 4.83
N ASN A 122 1.97 -23.13 5.58
CA ASN A 122 3.15 -23.90 5.17
C ASN A 122 4.46 -23.11 5.00
N ASP A 123 5.44 -23.54 5.81
CA ASP A 123 6.90 -23.42 5.75
C ASP A 123 7.63 -22.19 5.17
N GLY A 124 8.64 -21.74 5.93
CA GLY A 124 9.74 -20.92 5.40
C GLY A 124 9.59 -19.40 5.58
N LYS A 125 9.92 -18.89 6.78
CA LYS A 125 10.43 -17.54 7.10
C LYS A 125 10.13 -16.42 6.08
N THR A 126 8.86 -16.14 5.82
CA THR A 126 8.46 -15.11 4.85
C THR A 126 8.62 -13.72 5.47
N ARG A 127 9.84 -13.15 5.35
CA ARG A 127 10.08 -11.74 5.69
C ARG A 127 9.09 -10.85 4.91
N PRO A 128 8.69 -9.68 5.44
CA PRO A 128 8.02 -8.67 4.61
C PRO A 128 8.87 -8.43 3.36
N PRO A 129 8.26 -8.16 2.18
CA PRO A 129 9.00 -7.97 0.95
C PRO A 129 10.02 -6.86 1.20
N ARG A 130 11.31 -7.24 1.30
CA ARG A 130 12.33 -6.31 1.75
C ARG A 130 12.31 -5.13 0.77
N PRO A 131 12.29 -3.88 1.26
CA PRO A 131 12.32 -2.71 0.37
C PRO A 131 13.49 -2.89 -0.58
N ASN A 132 13.19 -3.07 -1.88
CA ASN A 132 14.01 -3.89 -2.77
C ASN A 132 15.48 -3.44 -2.73
N GLU A 133 16.33 -4.22 -2.06
CA GLU A 133 17.58 -3.72 -1.44
C GLU A 133 18.52 -3.10 -2.48
N PHE A 134 18.54 -3.71 -3.66
CA PHE A 134 19.15 -3.20 -4.88
C PHE A 134 18.77 -1.75 -5.21
N HIS A 135 17.47 -1.42 -5.21
CA HIS A 135 16.96 -0.10 -5.57
C HIS A 135 17.40 0.94 -4.53
N TYR A 136 17.42 0.59 -3.24
CA TYR A 136 17.92 1.47 -2.19
C TYR A 136 19.42 1.72 -2.33
N ARG A 137 20.22 0.68 -2.60
CA ARG A 137 21.66 0.79 -2.85
C ARG A 137 21.96 1.66 -4.08
N CYS A 138 21.27 1.44 -5.20
CA CYS A 138 21.45 2.24 -6.41
C CYS A 138 21.01 3.69 -6.23
N ASN A 139 19.87 3.94 -5.57
CA ASN A 139 19.40 5.29 -5.28
C ASN A 139 20.39 6.02 -4.34
N HIS A 140 20.89 5.35 -3.30
CA HIS A 140 21.88 5.90 -2.39
C HIS A 140 23.18 6.31 -3.12
N LEU A 141 23.73 5.44 -3.97
CA LEU A 141 24.93 5.75 -4.77
C LEU A 141 24.69 6.91 -5.74
N TYR A 142 23.52 6.98 -6.38
CA TYR A 142 23.17 8.09 -7.26
C TYR A 142 23.09 9.43 -6.49
N MET A 143 22.42 9.43 -5.34
CA MET A 143 22.26 10.63 -4.50
C MET A 143 23.60 11.10 -3.92
N ALA A 144 24.45 10.17 -3.45
CA ALA A 144 25.80 10.47 -2.98
C ALA A 144 26.66 11.07 -4.11
N ALA A 145 26.62 10.50 -5.32
CA ALA A 145 27.33 11.03 -6.47
C ALA A 145 26.83 12.44 -6.87
N SER A 146 25.52 12.68 -6.80
CA SER A 146 24.90 13.97 -7.09
C SER A 146 25.35 15.04 -6.09
N LEU A 147 25.34 14.72 -4.79
CA LEU A 147 25.77 15.63 -3.72
C LEU A 147 27.23 16.03 -3.87
N LEU A 148 28.14 15.05 -4.02
CA LEU A 148 29.58 15.32 -4.17
C LEU A 148 29.90 16.13 -5.43
N CYS A 149 29.20 15.89 -6.55
CA CYS A 149 29.41 16.70 -7.75
C CYS A 149 28.87 18.13 -7.57
N SER A 150 27.76 18.32 -6.85
CA SER A 150 27.19 19.64 -6.57
C SER A 150 28.10 20.50 -5.68
N GLN A 151 28.81 19.85 -4.75
CA GLN A 151 29.83 20.44 -3.87
C GLN A 151 31.19 20.64 -4.55
N SER A 152 31.44 20.02 -5.72
CA SER A 152 32.72 20.11 -6.41
C SER A 152 32.89 21.43 -7.18
N SER A 153 33.83 22.27 -6.74
CA SER A 153 34.36 23.39 -7.52
C SER A 153 35.46 22.89 -8.48
N GLY A 154 35.06 22.47 -9.69
CA GLY A 154 35.99 21.98 -10.72
C GLY A 154 36.48 20.53 -10.53
N ASN A 155 37.69 20.25 -11.01
CA ASN A 155 38.32 18.91 -11.07
C ASN A 155 38.81 18.39 -9.70
N SER A 156 38.05 18.62 -8.62
CA SER A 156 38.44 18.20 -7.27
C SER A 156 38.29 16.68 -7.07
N GLY A 157 38.91 16.15 -5.99
CA GLY A 157 38.74 14.75 -5.59
C GLY A 157 37.28 14.33 -5.42
N LEU A 158 36.38 15.26 -5.11
CA LEU A 158 34.93 15.04 -5.03
C LEU A 158 34.31 14.68 -6.39
N GLU A 159 34.76 15.28 -7.50
CA GLU A 159 34.31 14.90 -8.85
C GLU A 159 34.80 13.48 -9.20
N THR A 160 36.00 13.10 -8.75
CA THR A 160 36.53 11.73 -8.92
C THR A 160 35.75 10.72 -8.09
N LEU A 161 35.44 11.02 -6.82
CA LEU A 161 34.64 10.16 -5.96
C LEU A 161 33.19 10.00 -6.47
N SER A 162 32.59 11.07 -6.98
CA SER A 162 31.29 11.04 -7.66
C SER A 162 31.28 10.07 -8.87
N LYS A 163 32.36 10.06 -9.68
CA LYS A 163 32.51 9.11 -10.80
C LYS A 163 32.69 7.67 -10.33
N ILE A 164 33.29 7.44 -9.16
CA ILE A 164 33.42 6.10 -8.55
C ILE A 164 32.04 5.59 -8.14
N TYR A 165 31.24 6.36 -7.39
CA TYR A 165 29.87 5.94 -7.03
C TYR A 165 28.97 5.64 -8.25
N LEU A 166 29.12 6.38 -9.36
CA LEU A 166 28.38 6.10 -10.60
C LEU A 166 28.95 4.96 -11.45
N ARG A 167 30.16 4.47 -11.12
CA ARG A 167 30.70 3.22 -11.62
C ARG A 167 30.08 2.05 -10.84
N GLU A 168 30.23 2.06 -9.52
CA GLU A 168 29.62 1.10 -8.58
C GLU A 168 28.13 0.91 -8.87
N MET A 169 27.37 2.00 -8.98
CA MET A 169 25.93 1.95 -9.27
C MET A 169 25.61 1.20 -10.58
N LYS A 170 26.46 1.33 -11.61
CA LYS A 170 26.28 0.64 -12.90
C LYS A 170 26.75 -0.80 -12.88
N GLU A 171 27.75 -1.11 -12.07
CA GLU A 171 28.21 -2.47 -11.84
C GLU A 171 27.13 -3.24 -11.07
N LEU A 172 26.54 -2.67 -10.01
CA LEU A 172 25.36 -3.22 -9.34
C LEU A 172 24.19 -3.45 -10.32
N CYS A 173 23.84 -2.47 -11.16
CA CYS A 173 22.79 -2.65 -12.18
C CYS A 173 23.08 -3.81 -13.14
N SER A 174 24.36 -4.11 -13.39
CA SER A 174 24.78 -5.17 -14.31
C SER A 174 24.75 -6.54 -13.64
N VAL A 175 25.24 -6.64 -12.40
CA VAL A 175 25.21 -7.87 -11.57
C VAL A 175 23.77 -8.32 -11.33
N GLU A 176 22.88 -7.40 -10.98
CA GLU A 176 21.48 -7.68 -10.64
C GLU A 176 20.57 -7.69 -11.88
N MET A 177 21.16 -7.55 -13.09
CA MET A 177 20.48 -7.52 -14.40
C MET A 177 19.35 -6.48 -14.53
N VAL A 178 19.34 -5.44 -13.70
CA VAL A 178 18.31 -4.39 -13.71
C VAL A 178 18.65 -3.29 -14.71
N ARG A 179 17.71 -3.01 -15.62
CA ARG A 179 17.81 -1.87 -16.54
C ARG A 179 17.60 -0.56 -15.79
N LEU A 180 18.69 0.21 -15.62
CA LEU A 180 18.64 1.59 -15.14
C LEU A 180 17.61 2.42 -15.91
N GLU A 181 16.75 3.15 -15.20
CA GLU A 181 15.70 3.95 -15.84
C GLU A 181 16.28 5.03 -16.75
N LYS A 182 15.48 5.47 -17.73
CA LYS A 182 15.93 6.38 -18.78
C LYS A 182 16.37 7.73 -18.23
N ASP A 183 15.84 8.18 -17.10
CA ASP A 183 16.10 9.51 -16.53
C ASP A 183 17.42 9.58 -15.77
N PHE A 184 17.70 8.63 -14.89
CA PHE A 184 19.07 8.39 -14.40
C PHE A 184 20.05 8.14 -15.56
N GLY A 185 19.62 7.37 -16.56
CA GLY A 185 20.38 7.14 -17.79
C GLY A 185 20.65 8.42 -18.61
N ARG A 186 19.81 9.45 -18.52
CA ARG A 186 19.96 10.75 -19.20
C ARG A 186 20.97 11.64 -18.47
N THR A 187 21.00 11.67 -17.13
CA THR A 187 21.89 12.52 -16.33
C THR A 187 23.35 12.07 -16.24
N ILE A 188 23.69 10.81 -16.57
CA ILE A 188 25.08 10.31 -16.41
C ILE A 188 25.83 10.22 -17.75
N CYS A 189 27.04 10.75 -17.86
CA CYS A 189 27.87 10.64 -19.06
C CYS A 189 28.12 9.15 -19.47
N LYS A 190 28.10 8.85 -20.77
CA LYS A 190 28.32 7.47 -21.29
C LYS A 190 29.77 7.02 -21.06
N ARG A 191 30.73 7.91 -21.33
CA ARG A 191 32.18 7.67 -21.29
C ARG A 191 32.75 7.80 -19.87
N CYS A 192 33.01 9.03 -19.40
CA CYS A 192 33.67 9.29 -18.12
C CYS A 192 32.80 9.12 -16.85
N LYS A 193 31.54 8.68 -16.99
CA LYS A 193 30.55 8.53 -15.91
C LYS A 193 30.25 9.80 -15.06
N ASN A 194 30.75 10.98 -15.42
CA ASN A 194 30.40 12.23 -14.72
C ASN A 194 28.88 12.49 -14.77
N ILE A 195 28.34 13.09 -13.70
CA ILE A 195 26.92 13.42 -13.56
C ILE A 195 26.62 14.84 -14.07
N PHE A 196 25.44 15.01 -14.66
CA PHE A 196 24.92 16.28 -15.16
C PHE A 196 23.98 16.91 -14.14
N VAL A 197 24.57 17.61 -13.17
CA VAL A 197 23.89 18.35 -12.09
C VAL A 197 24.40 19.79 -12.11
N ALA A 198 23.56 20.74 -11.67
CA ALA A 198 23.98 22.13 -11.48
C ALA A 198 24.87 22.25 -10.23
N ARG A 199 26.01 22.91 -10.34
CA ARG A 199 26.93 23.14 -9.22
C ARG A 199 26.62 24.44 -8.50
N LEU A 200 27.07 24.53 -7.25
CA LEU A 200 26.92 25.73 -6.42
C LEU A 200 27.68 26.95 -6.98
N ASP A 201 28.76 26.72 -7.72
CA ASP A 201 29.54 27.76 -8.41
C ASP A 201 28.89 28.26 -9.72
N GLY A 202 27.69 27.78 -10.05
CA GLY A 202 27.00 28.07 -11.31
C GLY A 202 27.58 27.36 -12.54
N THR A 203 28.69 26.62 -12.39
CA THR A 203 29.28 25.88 -13.51
C THR A 203 28.42 24.65 -13.85
N GLN A 204 28.43 24.29 -15.14
CA GLN A 204 27.70 23.15 -15.66
C GLN A 204 28.69 22.10 -16.16
N SER A 205 28.42 20.81 -15.91
CA SER A 205 29.23 19.70 -16.45
C SER A 205 28.83 19.29 -17.89
N ILE A 206 27.89 20.04 -18.49
CA ILE A 206 27.22 19.70 -19.74
C ILE A 206 26.93 20.94 -20.59
N THR A 207 26.96 20.81 -21.92
CA THR A 207 26.40 21.79 -22.85
C THR A 207 25.27 21.16 -23.66
N VAL A 208 24.17 21.89 -23.83
CA VAL A 208 23.02 21.45 -24.64
C VAL A 208 22.93 22.30 -25.90
N LYS A 209 22.89 21.68 -27.08
CA LYS A 209 22.70 22.36 -28.38
C LYS A 209 21.69 21.61 -29.24
N LEU A 210 20.92 22.31 -30.08
CA LEU A 210 20.06 21.69 -31.08
C LEU A 210 20.82 21.51 -32.40
N ASN A 211 20.65 20.37 -33.06
CA ASN A 211 21.17 20.11 -34.39
C ASN A 211 20.18 20.57 -35.49
N ARG A 212 20.65 20.72 -36.74
CA ARG A 212 19.79 20.96 -37.93
C ARG A 212 18.62 19.97 -38.02
N LYS A 213 18.83 18.71 -37.63
CA LYS A 213 17.77 17.66 -37.52
C LYS A 213 16.83 17.80 -36.29
N LYS A 214 16.74 18.98 -35.66
CA LYS A 214 15.99 19.29 -34.41
C LYS A 214 16.28 18.35 -33.22
N GLN A 215 17.40 17.61 -33.24
CA GLN A 215 17.84 16.72 -32.16
C GLN A 215 18.54 17.51 -31.05
N MET A 216 18.24 17.19 -29.80
CA MET A 216 18.95 17.71 -28.62
C MET A 216 20.27 16.96 -28.45
N ILE A 217 21.39 17.66 -28.64
CA ILE A 217 22.74 17.14 -28.38
C ILE A 217 23.17 17.62 -26.99
N ARG A 218 23.40 16.66 -26.09
CA ARG A 218 24.00 16.88 -24.77
C ARG A 218 25.48 16.49 -24.84
N THR A 219 26.40 17.43 -24.62
CA THR A 219 27.85 17.21 -24.67
C THR A 219 28.43 17.31 -23.27
N CYS A 220 29.13 16.27 -22.80
CA CYS A 220 29.84 16.30 -21.52
C CYS A 220 31.10 17.18 -21.64
N LEU A 221 31.24 18.16 -20.74
CA LEU A 221 32.39 19.07 -20.77
C LEU A 221 33.69 18.40 -20.30
N SER A 222 33.62 17.45 -19.36
CA SER A 222 34.81 16.72 -18.86
C SER A 222 35.46 15.76 -19.86
N CYS A 223 34.79 15.32 -20.94
CA CYS A 223 35.36 14.35 -21.89
C CYS A 223 34.87 14.43 -23.35
N GLY A 224 34.12 15.48 -23.71
CA GLY A 224 33.61 15.71 -25.06
C GLY A 224 32.54 14.72 -25.57
N ALA A 225 32.15 13.71 -24.77
CA ALA A 225 31.20 12.68 -25.20
C ALA A 225 29.80 13.26 -25.44
N LYS A 226 29.21 12.95 -26.60
CA LYS A 226 27.92 13.48 -27.07
C LYS A 226 26.81 12.43 -26.95
N LYS A 227 25.70 12.78 -26.30
CA LYS A 227 24.42 12.06 -26.40
C LYS A 227 23.48 12.84 -27.32
N ARG A 228 22.70 12.14 -28.14
CA ARG A 228 21.71 12.72 -29.05
C ARG A 228 20.34 12.19 -28.67
N PHE A 229 19.37 13.10 -28.52
CA PHE A 229 17.98 12.76 -28.23
C PHE A 229 17.09 13.34 -29.33
N ALA A 230 16.17 12.54 -29.85
CA ALA A 230 15.13 13.05 -30.72
C ALA A 230 14.20 13.97 -29.91
N ARG A 231 13.92 15.18 -30.41
CA ARG A 231 12.89 16.04 -29.83
C ARG A 231 11.54 15.58 -30.39
N ASN A 232 10.84 14.74 -29.65
CA ASN A 232 9.46 14.39 -29.92
C ASN A 232 8.60 14.84 -28.72
N SER A 233 7.67 15.76 -28.94
CA SER A 233 6.75 16.28 -27.93
C SER A 233 5.65 15.30 -27.53
N THR A 234 5.32 14.32 -28.39
CA THR A 234 4.31 13.28 -28.10
C THR A 234 4.94 11.99 -27.55
N TYR A 235 6.27 11.94 -27.39
CA TYR A 235 6.95 10.76 -26.84
C TYR A 235 6.92 10.75 -25.32
N LEU A 236 6.08 9.87 -24.76
CA LEU A 236 6.21 9.37 -23.39
C LEU A 236 6.98 8.05 -23.40
N SER A 237 7.90 7.87 -22.45
CA SER A 237 8.53 6.57 -22.16
C SER A 237 7.53 5.58 -21.57
N ARG A 238 7.91 4.30 -21.46
CA ARG A 238 7.02 3.27 -20.89
C ARG A 238 6.58 3.60 -19.46
N ASN A 239 7.50 4.10 -18.64
CA ASN A 239 7.22 4.44 -17.24
C ASN A 239 6.30 5.67 -17.17
N GLU A 240 6.60 6.73 -17.95
CA GLU A 240 5.74 7.92 -18.06
C GLU A 240 4.33 7.58 -18.59
N ARG A 241 4.18 6.66 -19.55
CA ARG A 241 2.87 6.19 -20.02
C ARG A 241 2.09 5.46 -18.94
N ASN A 242 2.73 4.53 -18.24
CA ASN A 242 2.11 3.78 -17.15
C ASN A 242 1.64 4.74 -16.05
N GLN A 243 2.48 5.71 -15.68
CA GLN A 243 2.13 6.72 -14.67
C GLN A 243 0.96 7.61 -15.15
N HIS A 244 1.01 8.12 -16.38
CA HIS A 244 -0.06 8.92 -16.97
C HIS A 244 -1.38 8.12 -17.10
N GLN A 245 -1.31 6.81 -17.31
CA GLN A 245 -2.48 5.92 -17.29
C GLN A 245 -3.06 5.79 -15.87
N ILE A 246 -2.23 5.55 -14.85
CA ILE A 246 -2.66 5.50 -13.44
C ILE A 246 -3.29 6.84 -13.01
N GLU A 247 -2.72 7.96 -13.45
CA GLU A 247 -3.26 9.30 -13.19
C GLU A 247 -4.63 9.51 -13.86
N ILE A 248 -4.80 9.08 -15.12
CA ILE A 248 -6.12 9.08 -15.80
C ILE A 248 -7.11 8.18 -15.06
N GLU A 249 -6.74 6.95 -14.70
CA GLU A 249 -7.61 6.00 -14.01
C GLU A 249 -8.04 6.53 -12.64
N GLY A 250 -7.13 7.16 -11.90
CA GLY A 250 -7.42 7.86 -10.64
C GLY A 250 -8.39 9.03 -10.82
N GLN A 251 -8.21 9.85 -11.86
CA GLN A 251 -9.14 10.93 -12.20
C GLN A 251 -10.51 10.41 -12.62
N GLN A 252 -10.59 9.34 -13.41
CA GLN A 252 -11.85 8.72 -13.80
C GLN A 252 -12.60 8.15 -12.58
N GLN A 253 -11.90 7.53 -11.62
CA GLN A 253 -12.50 7.07 -10.37
C GLN A 253 -13.00 8.24 -9.50
N GLN A 254 -12.29 9.37 -9.46
CA GLN A 254 -12.77 10.59 -8.80
C GLN A 254 -14.02 11.14 -9.50
N VAL A 255 -14.02 11.31 -10.82
CA VAL A 255 -15.20 11.81 -11.56
C VAL A 255 -16.40 10.85 -11.46
N GLN A 256 -16.17 9.53 -11.42
CA GLN A 256 -17.25 8.55 -11.21
C GLN A 256 -17.80 8.63 -9.77
N SER A 257 -16.94 8.70 -8.75
CA SER A 257 -17.41 8.83 -7.36
C SER A 257 -18.11 10.17 -7.08
N GLU A 258 -17.66 11.27 -7.69
CA GLU A 258 -18.38 12.56 -7.68
C GLU A 258 -19.73 12.48 -8.40
N LYS A 259 -19.82 11.81 -9.56
CA LYS A 259 -21.10 11.57 -10.25
C LYS A 259 -22.06 10.74 -9.41
N VAL A 260 -21.59 9.66 -8.79
CA VAL A 260 -22.41 8.84 -7.87
C VAL A 260 -22.88 9.66 -6.68
N HIS A 261 -22.02 10.49 -6.08
CA HIS A 261 -22.39 11.36 -4.96
C HIS A 261 -23.39 12.47 -5.36
N ARG A 262 -23.35 12.96 -6.60
CA ARG A 262 -24.36 13.89 -7.14
C ARG A 262 -25.70 13.22 -7.48
N MET A 263 -25.69 11.95 -7.89
CA MET A 263 -26.93 11.20 -8.19
C MET A 263 -27.64 10.71 -6.93
N PHE A 264 -26.87 10.43 -5.87
CA PHE A 264 -27.39 10.09 -4.55
C PHE A 264 -26.78 11.03 -3.51
N PRO A 265 -27.28 12.29 -3.42
CA PRO A 265 -27.00 13.11 -2.26
C PRO A 265 -27.55 12.37 -1.04
N SER A 266 -26.71 12.09 -0.06
CA SER A 266 -27.16 11.56 1.22
C SER A 266 -28.16 12.55 1.81
N SER A 267 -29.41 12.14 1.95
CA SER A 267 -30.38 12.89 2.75
C SER A 267 -29.98 12.76 4.21
N ASP A 268 -29.55 13.86 4.81
CA ASP A 268 -29.61 14.06 6.27
C ASP A 268 -31.09 14.22 6.71
#